data_AF-A0A4Q3Y4M7-F1
#
_entry.id   AF-A0A4Q3Y4M7-F1
#
_cell.length_a   1.000
_cell.length_b   1.000
_cell.length_c   1.000
_cell.angle_alpha   90.00
_cell.angle_beta   90.00
_cell.angle_gamma   90.00
#
_symmetry.space_group_name_H-M   'P 1'
#
loop_
_entity.id
_entity.type
_entity.pdbx_description
1 polymer ?
#
loop_
_entity_poly.entity_id
_entity_poly.type
_entity_poly.pdbx_seq_one_letter_code
_entity_poly.pdbx_strand_id
1 'polypeptide(L)' 'MSVHYVQNDSGYSYTAFPQVDLSEWHCALFPGEQGSAVIIHPKKGGEPNAFHRKMQELVFGVRWIRTPSGEAA' A
#
# COMPACT_ATOMS: atom_id res chain seq x y z
N MET A 1 2.32 -11.76 -10.07
CA MET A 1 3.67 -11.82 -10.67
C MET A 1 3.62 -10.99 -11.94
N SER A 2 4.19 -9.78 -11.95
CA SER A 2 4.23 -8.91 -13.15
C SER A 2 5.63 -8.97 -13.76
N VAL A 3 5.71 -9.32 -15.04
CA VAL A 3 6.95 -9.39 -15.80
C VAL A 3 6.87 -8.32 -16.87
N HIS A 4 7.86 -7.42 -16.92
CA HIS A 4 7.98 -6.44 -17.99
C HIS A 4 9.02 -6.91 -19.00
N TYR A 5 8.68 -6.78 -20.28
CA TYR A 5 9.57 -7.13 -21.39
C TYR A 5 10.38 -5.90 -21.78
N VAL A 6 11.71 -6.01 -21.69
CA VAL A 6 12.63 -5.02 -22.27
C VAL A 6 13.29 -5.68 -23.47
N GLN A 7 12.98 -5.16 -24.66
CA GLN A 7 13.51 -5.66 -25.93
C GLN A 7 14.82 -4.95 -26.25
N ASN A 8 15.90 -5.73 -26.38
CA ASN A 8 17.22 -5.25 -26.77
C ASN A 8 17.65 -5.95 -28.08
N ASP A 9 18.61 -5.38 -28.81
CA ASP A 9 19.08 -5.88 -30.12
C ASP A 9 19.67 -7.31 -30.12
N SER A 10 19.96 -7.86 -28.93
CA SER A 10 20.53 -9.19 -28.71
C SER A 10 19.56 -10.23 -28.11
N GLY A 11 18.29 -9.87 -27.89
CA GLY A 11 17.24 -10.75 -27.35
C GLY A 11 16.40 -10.14 -26.23
N TYR A 12 15.48 -10.92 -25.67
CA TYR A 12 14.66 -10.52 -24.53
C TYR A 12 15.40 -10.78 -23.21
N SER A 13 15.42 -9.78 -22.32
CA SER A 13 15.95 -9.95 -20.95
C SER A 13 14.82 -9.89 -19.93
N TYR A 14 14.88 -10.76 -18.91
CA TYR A 14 13.90 -10.81 -17.82
C TYR A 14 14.44 -10.03 -16.62
N THR A 15 13.76 -8.93 -16.27
CA THR A 15 13.94 -8.27 -14.97
C THR A 15 12.74 -8.58 -14.09
N ALA A 16 12.94 -9.42 -13.08
CA ALA A 16 11.96 -9.63 -12.03
C ALA A 16 11.94 -8.39 -11.13
N PHE A 17 10.77 -7.75 -10.96
CA PHE A 17 10.63 -6.73 -9.92
C PHE A 17 10.59 -7.43 -8.56
N PRO A 18 11.28 -6.87 -7.53
CA PRO A 18 11.16 -7.40 -6.19
C PRO A 18 9.69 -7.34 -5.76
N GLN A 19 9.18 -8.45 -5.25
CA GLN A 19 7.86 -8.48 -4.64
C GLN A 19 7.87 -7.54 -3.44
N VAL A 20 7.09 -6.47 -3.50
CA VAL A 20 7.03 -5.48 -2.43
C VAL A 20 6.07 -5.98 -1.37
N ASP A 21 6.60 -6.30 -0.19
CA ASP A 21 5.76 -6.59 0.97
C ASP A 21 5.03 -5.31 1.40
N LEU A 22 3.71 -5.38 1.44
CA LEU A 22 2.88 -4.30 1.97
C LEU A 22 2.83 -4.36 3.49
N SER A 23 2.61 -3.20 4.11
CA SER A 23 2.38 -3.10 5.54
C SER A 23 1.01 -3.66 5.91
N GLU A 24 0.90 -4.18 7.14
CA GLU A 24 -0.39 -4.49 7.77
C GLU A 24 -1.22 -3.23 8.04
N TRP A 25 -0.54 -2.08 8.19
CA TRP A 25 -1.18 -0.80 8.36
C TRP A 25 -1.60 -0.23 7.01
N HIS A 26 -2.83 0.25 6.91
CA HIS A 26 -3.34 1.01 5.78
C HIS A 26 -4.21 2.15 6.27
N CYS A 27 -4.46 3.14 5.43
CA CYS A 27 -5.40 4.21 5.74
C CYS A 27 -6.42 4.40 4.62
N ALA A 28 -7.64 4.74 5.01
CA ALA A 28 -8.73 5.06 4.09
C ALA A 28 -8.86 6.58 4.02
N LEU A 29 -8.57 7.16 2.86
CA LEU A 29 -8.79 8.57 2.56
C LEU A 29 -10.18 8.72 1.93
N PHE A 30 -10.89 9.79 2.32
CA PHE A 30 -12.19 10.17 1.78
C PHE A 30 -13.22 9.02 1.78
N PRO A 31 -13.67 8.51 2.94
CA PRO A 31 -14.73 7.52 2.97
C PRO A 31 -16.03 8.13 2.40
N GLY A 32 -16.40 7.75 1.18
CA GLY A 32 -17.67 8.12 0.56
C GLY A 32 -18.85 7.32 1.10
N GLU A 33 -20.08 7.79 0.85
CA GLU A 33 -21.33 7.21 1.36
C GLU A 33 -21.62 5.76 0.88
N GLN A 34 -20.86 5.23 -0.09
CA GLN A 34 -21.07 3.89 -0.65
C GLN A 34 -19.84 2.97 -0.53
N GLY A 35 -19.01 3.17 0.49
CA GLY A 35 -17.81 2.33 0.69
C GLY A 35 -16.68 2.61 -0.31
N SER A 36 -16.82 3.64 -1.15
CA SER A 36 -15.73 4.16 -1.97
C SER A 36 -14.78 4.95 -1.06
N ALA A 37 -13.71 4.30 -0.63
CA ALA A 37 -12.59 4.95 0.06
C ALA A 37 -11.32 4.71 -0.73
N VAL A 38 -10.45 5.72 -0.80
CA VAL A 38 -9.11 5.55 -1.36
C VAL A 38 -8.25 4.90 -0.29
N ILE A 39 -7.99 3.60 -0.44
CA ILE A 39 -7.15 2.86 0.51
C ILE A 39 -5.68 2.97 0.08
N ILE A 40 -4.83 3.43 0.99
CA ILE A 40 -3.38 3.48 0.80
C ILE A 40 -2.72 2.41 1.67
N HIS A 41 -2.01 1.50 1.00
CA HIS A 41 -1.14 0.51 1.62
C HIS A 41 0.33 0.95 1.47
N PRO A 42 0.98 1.44 2.53
CA PRO A 42 2.42 1.66 2.52
C PRO A 42 3.16 0.33 2.39
N LYS A 43 4.42 0.43 1.94
CA LYS A 43 5.36 -0.69 1.99
C LYS A 43 5.64 -1.05 3.46
N LYS A 44 5.95 -2.31 3.72
CA LYS A 44 6.34 -2.77 5.06
C LYS A 44 7.51 -1.93 5.60
N GLY A 45 7.34 -1.38 6.80
CA GLY A 45 8.29 -0.47 7.44
C GLY A 45 8.22 0.98 6.95
N GLY A 46 7.38 1.26 5.96
CA GLY A 46 7.05 2.61 5.48
C GLY A 46 5.81 3.21 6.15
N GLU A 47 5.17 2.49 7.07
CA GLU A 47 4.04 3.02 7.83
C GLU A 47 4.48 4.13 8.81
N PRO A 48 3.67 5.18 8.99
CA PRO A 48 3.97 6.20 10.00
C PRO A 48 3.88 5.61 11.41
N ASN A 49 4.69 6.16 12.32
CA ASN A 49 4.63 5.76 13.73
C ASN A 49 3.32 6.19 14.41
N ALA A 50 3.09 5.73 15.65
CA ALA A 50 1.85 5.97 16.39
C ALA A 50 1.54 7.46 16.61
N PHE A 51 2.55 8.29 16.89
CA PHE A 51 2.37 9.74 17.06
C PHE A 51 1.90 10.38 15.75
N HIS A 52 2.56 10.06 14.64
CA HIS A 52 2.22 10.61 13.33
C HIS A 52 0.82 10.17 12.88
N ARG A 53 0.45 8.90 13.11
CA ARG A 53 -0.92 8.40 12.84
C ARG A 53 -1.97 9.19 13.61
N LYS A 54 -1.71 9.47 14.90
CA LYS A 54 -2.61 10.28 15.74
C LYS A 54 -2.73 11.71 15.22
N MET A 55 -1.63 12.33 14.79
CA MET A 55 -1.67 13.67 14.21
C MET A 55 -2.46 13.70 12.90
N GLN A 56 -2.32 12.68 12.05
CA GLN A 56 -3.10 12.58 10.82
C GLN A 56 -4.61 12.44 11.10
N GLU A 57 -4.98 11.69 12.14
CA GLU A 57 -6.38 11.60 12.56
C GLU A 57 -6.92 12.94 13.05
N LEU A 58 -6.17 13.65 13.89
CA LEU A 58 -6.60 14.93 14.46
C LEU A 58 -6.69 16.07 13.43
N VAL A 59 -5.74 16.14 12.50
CA VAL A 59 -5.64 17.26 11.54
C VAL A 59 -6.48 17.00 10.28
N PHE A 60 -6.51 15.75 9.82
CA PHE A 60 -7.10 15.40 8.52
C PHE A 60 -8.26 14.39 8.61
N GLY A 61 -8.60 13.91 9.82
CA GLY A 61 -9.61 12.86 9.98
C GLY A 61 -9.17 11.50 9.43
N VAL A 62 -7.88 11.32 9.13
CA VAL A 62 -7.36 10.10 8.49
C VAL A 62 -7.15 9.02 9.54
N ARG A 63 -7.88 7.91 9.39
CA ARG A 63 -7.77 6.75 10.28
C ARG A 63 -6.86 5.69 9.69
N TRP A 64 -5.99 5.17 10.56
CA TRP A 64 -5.10 4.06 10.25
C TRP A 64 -5.66 2.77 10.84
N ILE A 65 -5.82 1.77 9.99
CA ILE A 65 -6.37 0.46 10.35
C ILE A 65 -5.25 -0.57 10.14
N ARG A 66 -5.18 -1.54 11.04
CA ARG A 66 -4.27 -2.67 10.92
C ARG A 66 -5.07 -3.88 10.47
N THR A 67 -4.82 -4.37 9.25
CA THR A 67 -5.36 -5.65 8.81
C THR A 67 -4.33 -6.72 9.10
N PRO A 68 -4.66 -7.78 9.85
CA PRO A 68 -3.77 -8.92 10.00
C PRO A 68 -3.54 -9.55 8.62
N SER A 69 -2.28 -9.81 8.27
CA SER A 69 -1.92 -10.52 7.05
C SER A 69 -2.41 -11.97 7.14
N GLY A 70 -3.64 -12.24 6.71
CA GLY A 70 -4.24 -13.57 6.77
C GLY A 70 -5.72 -13.65 6.43
N GLU A 71 -6.48 -12.56 6.57
CA GLU A 71 -7.87 -12.50 6.07
C GLU A 71 -7.87 -11.93 4.66
N ALA A 72 -7.71 -12.83 3.68
CA ALA A 72 -8.21 -12.59 2.34
C ALA A 72 -9.73 -12.48 2.42
N ALA A 73 -10.27 -11.32 2.07
CA ALA A 73 -11.67 -11.17 1.67
C ALA A 73 -11.81 -11.54 0.19
#